data_AF-A0A1X7V8W5-F1
#
_entry.id   AF-A0A1X7V8W5-F1
#
_cell.length_a   1.000
_cell.length_b   1.000
_cell.length_c   1.000
_cell.angle_alpha   90.00
_cell.angle_beta   90.00
_cell.angle_gamma   90.00
#
_symmetry.space_group_name_H-M   'P 1'
#
loop_
_entity.id
_entity.type
_entity.pdbx_description
1 polymer ?
#
loop_
_entity_poly.entity_id
_entity_poly.type
_entity_poly.pdbx_seq_one_letter_code
_entity_poly.pdbx_strand_id
1 'polypeptide(L)'
;EKADFVLSKDMKSLHHIGDIVTYSSTALEQCRVKKIDHITPAGRTISFLLSIVAPDSSVLCVPLSSLRCSLVSVGKGDQPIHTTVTTTSTDPGVYRIQCNPSTRGTHTVKVQVYDVHLEDTSLVIPINPYLDNITPVRTITKLKGPCGVAV
;
A
#
# COMPACT_ATOMS: atom_id res chain seq x y z
N GLU A 1 -32.49 -25.42 15.68
CA GLU A 1 -31.31 -25.99 15.02
C GLU A 1 -30.11 -25.11 15.36
N LYS A 2 -29.21 -25.58 16.22
CA LYS A 2 -28.07 -24.83 16.75
C LYS A 2 -26.85 -25.67 16.42
N ALA A 3 -26.09 -25.25 15.41
CA ALA A 3 -24.90 -25.98 14.97
C ALA A 3 -23.70 -25.50 15.80
N ASP A 4 -23.19 -26.39 16.64
CA ASP A 4 -21.91 -26.23 17.32
C ASP A 4 -20.79 -26.53 16.31
N PHE A 5 -20.04 -25.51 15.92
CA PHE A 5 -18.82 -25.68 15.14
C PHE A 5 -17.69 -26.12 16.06
N VAL A 6 -17.57 -27.44 16.26
CA VAL A 6 -16.39 -28.06 16.85
C VAL A 6 -15.28 -28.03 15.79
N LEU A 7 -14.30 -27.15 15.97
CA LEU A 7 -13.08 -27.11 15.17
C LEU A 7 -12.22 -28.33 15.51
N SER A 8 -12.41 -29.40 14.74
CA SER A 8 -11.59 -30.62 14.77
C SER A 8 -10.13 -30.27 14.44
N LYS A 9 -9.24 -30.57 15.40
CA LYS A 9 -7.81 -30.37 15.31
C LYS A 9 -7.15 -31.65 14.80
N ASP A 10 -7.38 -31.97 13.54
CA ASP A 10 -6.64 -33.03 12.83
C ASP A 10 -6.16 -32.52 11.46
N MET A 11 -5.12 -31.69 11.48
CA MET A 11 -4.35 -31.33 10.29
C MET A 11 -3.34 -32.45 9.97
N LYS A 12 -3.80 -33.49 9.28
CA LYS A 12 -2.93 -34.37 8.52
C LYS A 12 -3.56 -34.62 7.15
N SER A 13 -2.88 -34.17 6.11
CA SER A 13 -3.20 -34.32 4.67
C SER A 13 -4.18 -33.30 4.06
N LEU A 14 -3.63 -32.12 3.72
CA LEU A 14 -4.15 -31.28 2.63
C LEU A 14 -2.94 -30.63 1.94
N HIS A 15 -2.18 -31.43 1.19
CA HIS A 15 -0.97 -30.94 0.51
C HIS A 15 -1.23 -30.30 -0.87
N HIS A 16 -2.48 -30.22 -1.33
CA HIS A 16 -2.77 -29.80 -2.72
C HIS A 16 -3.96 -28.86 -2.91
N ILE A 17 -4.40 -28.14 -1.86
CA ILE A 17 -5.39 -27.06 -2.02
C ILE A 17 -4.75 -25.75 -1.55
N GLY A 18 -3.97 -25.18 -2.48
CA GLY A 18 -3.69 -23.76 -2.64
C GLY A 18 -3.14 -23.01 -1.44
N ASP A 19 -1.82 -23.01 -1.29
CA ASP A 19 -0.95 -21.90 -0.83
C ASP A 19 -1.51 -20.89 0.21
N ILE A 20 -2.37 -21.34 1.11
CA ILE A 20 -2.59 -20.67 2.39
C ILE A 20 -1.37 -21.08 3.21
N VAL A 21 -0.23 -20.47 2.91
CA VAL A 21 0.86 -20.44 3.87
C VAL A 21 0.21 -19.97 5.15
N THR A 22 0.32 -20.80 6.17
CA THR A 22 0.09 -20.43 7.55
C THR A 22 1.10 -19.33 7.87
N TYR A 23 0.86 -18.10 7.40
CA TYR A 23 1.71 -16.96 7.70
C TYR A 23 1.46 -16.69 9.18
N SER A 24 2.35 -17.23 10.03
CA SER A 24 2.39 -16.84 11.43
C SER A 24 2.51 -15.33 11.49
N SER A 25 1.97 -14.70 12.53
CA SER A 25 2.08 -13.25 12.71
C SER A 25 3.55 -12.79 12.60
N THR A 26 4.48 -13.60 13.09
CA THR A 26 5.93 -13.38 12.99
C THR A 26 6.48 -13.38 11.55
N ALA A 27 5.89 -14.14 10.63
CA ALA A 27 6.29 -14.12 9.22
C ALA A 27 5.74 -12.89 8.49
N LEU A 28 4.51 -12.47 8.83
CA LEU A 28 3.93 -11.23 8.30
C LEU A 28 4.67 -10.00 8.77
N GLU A 29 5.12 -9.95 10.03
CA GLU A 29 5.93 -8.85 10.56
C GLU A 29 7.25 -8.63 9.80
N GLN A 30 7.79 -9.67 9.15
CA GLN A 30 8.99 -9.59 8.33
C GLN A 30 8.69 -9.20 6.88
N CYS A 31 7.42 -9.17 6.47
CA CYS A 31 7.01 -8.75 5.14
C CYS A 31 7.07 -7.23 5.01
N ARG A 32 7.42 -6.77 3.81
CA ARG A 32 7.62 -5.35 3.51
C ARG A 32 6.62 -4.88 2.48
N VAL A 33 6.14 -3.66 2.65
CA VAL A 33 5.31 -3.00 1.63
C VAL A 33 6.22 -2.40 0.57
N LYS A 34 5.96 -2.70 -0.69
CA LYS A 34 6.68 -2.13 -1.83
C LYS A 34 5.70 -1.41 -2.75
N LYS A 35 5.91 -0.12 -2.95
CA LYS A 35 5.24 0.66 -4.00
C LYS A 35 5.81 0.28 -5.37
N ILE A 36 4.92 0.07 -6.35
CA ILE A 36 5.31 -0.47 -7.66
C ILE A 36 5.34 0.62 -8.74
N ASP A 37 4.39 1.55 -8.73
CA ASP A 37 4.18 2.50 -9.82
C ASP A 37 4.18 3.96 -9.35
N HIS A 38 4.07 4.88 -10.30
CA HIS A 38 3.88 6.30 -10.01
C HIS A 38 2.44 6.59 -9.57
N ILE A 39 2.27 7.70 -8.84
CA ILE A 39 0.94 8.14 -8.44
C ILE A 39 0.20 8.61 -9.69
N THR A 40 -0.87 7.92 -10.05
CA THR A 40 -1.74 8.30 -11.17
C THR A 40 -2.88 9.19 -10.66
N PRO A 41 -3.02 10.42 -11.15
CA PRO A 41 -4.11 11.32 -10.77
C PRO A 41 -5.40 10.99 -11.53
N ALA A 42 -6.54 11.10 -10.85
CA ALA A 42 -7.86 11.08 -11.46
C ALA A 42 -8.76 12.08 -10.72
N GLY A 43 -8.72 13.35 -11.15
CA GLY A 43 -9.47 14.42 -10.49
C GLY A 43 -8.90 14.75 -9.10
N ARG A 44 -9.70 14.55 -8.06
CA ARG A 44 -9.25 14.70 -6.66
C ARG A 44 -8.70 13.39 -6.07
N THR A 45 -8.96 12.27 -6.74
CA THR A 45 -8.49 10.96 -6.32
C THR A 45 -7.10 10.74 -6.90
N ILE A 46 -6.25 10.11 -6.12
CA ILE A 46 -4.99 9.54 -6.59
C ILE A 46 -5.05 8.02 -6.50
N SER A 47 -4.30 7.35 -7.38
CA SER A 47 -4.12 5.91 -7.30
C SER A 47 -2.66 5.51 -7.43
N PHE A 48 -2.29 4.44 -6.75
CA PHE A 48 -0.98 3.80 -6.87
C PHE A 48 -1.11 2.31 -6.57
N LEU A 49 -0.09 1.55 -6.94
CA LEU A 49 0.02 0.11 -6.76
C LEU A 49 1.01 -0.20 -5.64
N LEU A 50 0.65 -1.17 -4.81
CA LEU A 50 1.54 -1.78 -3.83
C LEU A 50 1.52 -3.29 -3.95
N SER A 51 2.64 -3.91 -3.57
CA SER A 51 2.78 -5.33 -3.30
C SER A 51 3.27 -5.52 -1.87
N ILE A 52 2.94 -6.66 -1.28
CA ILE A 52 3.56 -7.12 -0.04
C ILE A 52 4.63 -8.13 -0.43
N VAL A 53 5.83 -7.95 0.09
CA VAL A 53 7.01 -8.72 -0.29
C VAL A 53 7.51 -9.48 0.92
N ALA A 54 7.62 -10.80 0.81
CA ALA A 54 8.16 -11.64 1.86
C ALA A 54 9.71 -11.51 1.95
N PRO A 55 10.35 -12.01 3.02
CA PRO A 55 11.80 -11.90 3.21
C PRO A 55 12.63 -12.52 2.08
N ASP A 56 12.10 -13.54 1.41
CA ASP A 56 12.70 -14.20 0.25
C ASP A 56 12.49 -13.45 -1.08
N SER A 57 11.94 -12.22 -1.01
CA SER A 57 11.59 -11.37 -2.14
C SER A 57 10.40 -11.86 -2.99
N SER A 58 9.70 -12.92 -2.57
CA SER A 58 8.46 -13.33 -3.23
C SER A 58 7.33 -12.32 -2.96
N VAL A 59 6.42 -12.16 -3.93
CA VAL A 59 5.24 -11.32 -3.77
C VAL A 59 4.13 -12.13 -3.11
N LEU A 60 3.60 -11.58 -2.02
CA LEU A 60 2.57 -12.19 -1.22
C LEU A 60 1.17 -11.86 -1.78
N CYS A 61 0.37 -12.89 -2.06
CA CYS A 61 -1.03 -12.75 -2.41
C CYS A 61 -1.92 -12.96 -1.17
N VAL A 62 -2.40 -11.87 -0.60
CA VAL A 62 -3.40 -11.85 0.48
C VAL A 62 -4.82 -11.61 -0.04
N PRO A 63 -5.84 -12.23 0.57
CA PRO A 63 -7.25 -11.92 0.29
C PRO A 63 -7.56 -10.45 0.57
N LEU A 64 -8.35 -9.82 -0.31
CA LEU A 64 -8.73 -8.41 -0.16
C LEU A 64 -9.46 -8.13 1.16
N SER A 65 -10.27 -9.09 1.64
CA SER A 65 -10.97 -9.00 2.92
C SER A 65 -10.03 -8.87 4.13
N SER A 66 -8.80 -9.35 4.00
CA SER A 66 -7.78 -9.34 5.04
C SER A 66 -6.81 -8.17 4.90
N LEU A 67 -6.93 -7.35 3.85
CA LEU A 67 -6.03 -6.24 3.59
C LEU A 67 -6.69 -4.91 3.96
N ARG A 68 -6.05 -4.16 4.84
CA ARG A 68 -6.41 -2.79 5.18
C ARG A 68 -5.26 -1.87 4.82
N CYS A 69 -5.58 -0.77 4.17
CA CYS A 69 -4.62 0.29 3.86
C CYS A 69 -5.19 1.61 4.37
N SER A 70 -4.32 2.43 4.94
CA SER A 70 -4.66 3.80 5.30
C SER A 70 -3.48 4.73 5.04
N LEU A 71 -3.78 6.01 4.86
CA LEU A 71 -2.78 7.04 4.60
C LEU A 71 -2.84 8.09 5.71
N VAL A 72 -1.71 8.43 6.32
CA VAL A 72 -1.64 9.44 7.38
C VAL A 72 -0.68 10.55 6.98
N SER A 73 -1.10 11.80 7.06
CA SER A 73 -0.26 12.94 6.69
C SER A 73 0.80 13.20 7.76
N VAL A 74 2.08 13.29 7.35
CA VAL A 74 3.16 13.55 8.31
C VAL A 74 3.05 14.99 8.81
N GLY A 75 2.93 15.18 10.13
CA GLY A 75 2.96 16.50 10.77
C GLY A 75 1.65 17.31 10.69
N LYS A 76 0.55 16.74 10.17
CA LYS A 76 -0.76 17.41 10.08
C LYS A 76 -1.89 16.55 10.66
N GLY A 77 -1.77 16.20 11.94
CA GLY A 77 -2.76 15.42 12.66
C GLY A 77 -2.86 13.96 12.18
N ASP A 78 -3.04 13.02 13.10
CA ASP A 78 -2.98 11.60 12.77
C ASP A 78 -4.28 11.04 12.16
N GLN A 79 -5.14 11.89 11.60
CA GLN A 79 -6.42 11.42 11.07
C GLN A 79 -6.20 10.64 9.76
N PRO A 80 -6.53 9.34 9.71
CA PRO A 80 -6.29 8.54 8.52
C PRO A 80 -7.20 8.97 7.37
N ILE A 81 -6.62 9.11 6.18
CA ILE A 81 -7.35 9.29 4.94
C ILE A 81 -7.95 7.94 4.56
N HIS A 82 -9.26 7.94 4.28
CA HIS A 82 -9.95 6.76 3.79
C HIS A 82 -9.36 6.31 2.45
N THR A 83 -9.06 5.01 2.35
CA THR A 83 -8.56 4.41 1.11
C THR A 83 -9.47 3.29 0.66
N THR A 84 -9.54 3.11 -0.66
CA THR A 84 -10.19 1.98 -1.30
C THR A 84 -9.10 1.07 -1.86
N VAL A 85 -9.14 -0.19 -1.49
CA VAL A 85 -8.19 -1.21 -1.94
C VAL A 85 -8.91 -2.10 -2.94
N THR A 86 -8.27 -2.34 -4.09
CA THR A 86 -8.79 -3.22 -5.15
C THR A 86 -7.69 -4.14 -5.66
N THR A 87 -8.06 -5.34 -6.10
CA THR A 87 -7.12 -6.25 -6.76
C THR A 87 -6.92 -5.83 -8.21
N THR A 88 -5.73 -6.06 -8.75
CA THR A 88 -5.50 -5.97 -10.20
C THR A 88 -5.84 -7.31 -10.85
N SER A 89 -6.46 -7.29 -12.03
CA SER A 89 -6.84 -8.54 -12.72
C SER A 89 -5.65 -9.25 -13.37
N THR A 90 -4.53 -8.55 -13.55
CA THR A 90 -3.35 -9.02 -14.29
C THR A 90 -2.25 -9.55 -13.39
N ASP A 91 -2.13 -9.04 -12.15
CA ASP A 91 -0.98 -9.28 -11.29
C ASP A 91 -1.42 -9.72 -9.88
N PRO A 92 -1.46 -11.03 -9.60
CA PRO A 92 -1.74 -11.55 -8.26
C PRO A 92 -0.77 -10.98 -7.23
N GLY A 93 -1.29 -10.59 -6.06
CA GLY A 93 -0.50 -9.96 -5.00
C GLY A 93 -0.15 -8.49 -5.23
N VAL A 94 -0.66 -7.89 -6.31
CA VAL A 94 -0.60 -6.44 -6.55
C VAL A 94 -1.97 -5.80 -6.30
N TYR A 95 -1.95 -4.80 -5.44
CA TYR A 95 -3.14 -4.09 -4.97
C TYR A 95 -3.11 -2.64 -5.42
N ARG A 96 -4.24 -2.18 -5.96
CA ARG A 96 -4.47 -0.78 -6.28
C ARG A 96 -5.10 -0.08 -5.09
N ILE A 97 -4.43 0.96 -4.63
CA ILE A 97 -4.88 1.85 -3.59
C ILE A 97 -5.40 3.13 -4.23
N GLN A 98 -6.61 3.52 -3.86
CA GLN A 98 -7.21 4.78 -4.26
C GLN A 98 -7.55 5.60 -3.03
N CYS A 99 -7.24 6.89 -3.05
CA CYS A 99 -7.57 7.79 -1.94
C CYS A 99 -7.73 9.23 -2.42
N ASN A 100 -8.38 10.05 -1.61
CA ASN A 100 -8.59 11.48 -1.87
C ASN A 100 -7.89 12.30 -0.77
N PRO A 101 -6.60 12.62 -0.94
CA PRO A 101 -5.82 13.33 0.07
C PRO A 101 -6.23 14.81 0.13
N SER A 102 -6.44 15.33 1.34
CA SER A 102 -6.67 16.76 1.58
C SER A 102 -5.38 17.58 1.65
N THR A 103 -4.25 16.90 1.86
CA THR A 103 -2.92 17.52 2.03
C THR A 103 -1.92 17.03 0.99
N ARG A 104 -0.90 17.86 0.74
CA ARG A 104 0.24 17.55 -0.13
C ARG A 104 1.46 17.19 0.71
N GLY A 105 2.47 16.58 0.08
CA GLY A 105 3.74 16.23 0.73
C GLY A 105 3.81 14.78 1.18
N THR A 106 4.64 14.51 2.19
CA THR A 106 4.89 13.16 2.68
C THR A 106 3.72 12.65 3.51
N HIS A 107 3.27 11.44 3.18
CA HIS A 107 2.29 10.68 3.93
C HIS A 107 2.88 9.32 4.28
N THR A 108 2.43 8.76 5.39
CA THR A 108 2.73 7.40 5.81
C THR A 108 1.63 6.48 5.33
N VAL A 109 2.01 5.46 4.56
CA VAL A 109 1.17 4.33 4.16
C VAL A 109 1.25 3.30 5.27
N LYS A 110 0.11 3.04 5.91
CA LYS A 110 -0.05 1.99 6.91
C LYS A 110 -0.80 0.83 6.28
N VAL A 111 -0.17 -0.34 6.24
CA VAL A 111 -0.77 -1.57 5.72
C VAL A 111 -0.94 -2.55 6.87
N GLN A 112 -2.12 -3.14 6.94
CA GLN A 112 -2.43 -4.20 7.87
C GLN A 112 -2.94 -5.40 7.09
N VAL A 113 -2.40 -6.57 7.42
CA VAL A 113 -2.76 -7.85 6.84
C VAL A 113 -3.28 -8.73 7.96
N TYR A 114 -4.54 -9.16 7.86
CA TYR A 114 -5.30 -9.70 8.99
C TYR A 114 -5.28 -8.69 10.16
N ASP A 115 -4.69 -9.07 11.29
CA ASP A 115 -4.53 -8.22 12.46
C ASP A 115 -3.08 -7.74 12.67
N VAL A 116 -2.19 -7.98 11.70
CA VAL A 116 -0.75 -7.63 11.78
C VAL A 116 -0.47 -6.35 10.99
N HIS A 117 0.14 -5.38 11.66
CA HIS A 117 0.63 -4.16 11.03
C HIS A 117 2.02 -4.40 10.42
N LEU A 118 2.15 -4.08 9.13
CA LEU A 118 3.44 -4.12 8.44
C LEU A 118 4.22 -2.82 8.68
N GLU A 119 5.51 -2.86 8.34
CA GLU A 119 6.37 -1.67 8.40
C GLU A 119 5.79 -0.51 7.58
N ASP A 120 5.78 0.68 8.21
CA ASP A 120 5.30 1.91 7.62
C ASP A 120 6.11 2.29 6.37
N THR A 121 5.43 2.67 5.30
CA THR A 121 6.08 3.11 4.05
C THR A 121 5.73 4.56 3.75
N SER A 122 6.69 5.35 3.28
CA SER A 122 6.43 6.74 2.90
C SER A 122 5.92 6.87 1.46
N LEU A 123 4.92 7.74 1.27
CA LEU A 123 4.40 8.15 -0.03
C LEU A 123 4.43 9.68 -0.13
N VAL A 124 5.10 10.20 -1.16
CA VAL A 124 5.12 11.64 -1.43
C VAL A 124 4.03 11.97 -2.44
N ILE A 125 3.04 12.76 -2.03
CA ILE A 125 1.98 13.28 -2.89
C ILE A 125 2.43 14.65 -3.44
N PRO A 126 2.61 14.79 -4.77
CA PRO A 126 3.17 16.00 -5.36
C PRO A 126 2.23 17.20 -5.22
N ILE A 127 2.82 18.40 -5.32
CA ILE A 127 2.12 19.69 -5.27
C ILE A 127 1.10 19.81 -6.41
N ASN A 128 1.38 19.17 -7.55
CA ASN A 128 0.42 19.07 -8.63
C ASN A 128 0.50 17.63 -9.20
N PRO A 129 -0.48 16.77 -8.93
CA PRO A 129 -0.43 15.40 -9.42
C PRO A 129 -0.53 15.34 -10.94
N TYR A 130 -1.02 16.39 -11.62
CA TYR A 130 -1.05 16.50 -13.08
C TYR A 130 0.31 16.92 -13.71
N LEU A 131 1.40 16.95 -12.93
CA LEU A 131 2.71 17.41 -13.39
C LEU A 131 3.30 16.58 -14.52
N ASP A 132 2.91 15.31 -14.67
CA ASP A 132 3.44 14.44 -15.72
C ASP A 132 3.11 14.93 -17.14
N ASN A 133 2.14 15.84 -17.30
CA ASN A 133 1.78 16.46 -18.57
C ASN A 133 2.28 17.90 -18.76
N ILE A 134 3.01 18.47 -17.80
CA ILE A 134 3.54 19.82 -17.93
C ILE A 134 4.95 19.71 -18.51
N THR A 135 5.09 20.05 -19.79
CA THR A 135 6.42 20.28 -20.37
C THR A 135 7.05 21.47 -19.63
N PRO A 136 8.17 21.30 -18.94
CA PRO A 136 8.81 22.41 -18.24
C PRO A 136 9.15 23.49 -19.27
N VAL A 137 8.63 24.70 -19.07
CA VAL A 137 8.95 25.86 -19.92
C VAL A 137 10.45 26.12 -19.92
N ARG A 138 11.12 25.84 -18.80
CA ARG A 138 12.56 26.00 -18.64
C ARG A 138 13.10 25.09 -17.54
N THR A 139 14.05 24.25 -17.88
CA THR A 139 14.79 23.43 -16.90
C THR A 139 16.07 24.17 -16.50
N ILE A 140 16.27 24.42 -15.19
CA ILE A 140 17.51 24.98 -14.66
C ILE A 140 18.35 23.84 -14.08
N THR A 141 19.35 23.39 -14.83
CA THR A 141 20.19 22.23 -14.48
C THR A 141 21.38 22.56 -13.55
N LYS A 142 21.55 23.83 -13.14
CA LYS A 142 22.75 24.33 -12.45
C LYS A 142 22.51 24.85 -11.03
N LEU A 143 21.52 24.32 -10.30
CA LEU A 143 21.41 24.64 -8.88
C LEU A 143 22.39 23.77 -8.07
N LYS A 144 23.43 24.41 -7.52
CA LYS A 144 24.41 23.78 -6.63
C LYS A 144 23.86 23.68 -5.20
N GLY A 145 22.85 22.84 -5.00
CA GLY A 145 22.25 22.56 -3.70
C GLY A 145 20.77 22.95 -3.58
N PRO A 146 20.13 22.64 -2.44
CA PRO A 146 18.74 22.97 -2.21
C PRO A 146 18.58 24.49 -2.09
N CYS A 147 17.87 25.09 -3.04
CA CYS A 147 17.50 26.50 -3.01
C CYS A 147 16.02 26.62 -2.64
N GLY A 148 15.72 27.44 -1.64
CA GLY A 148 14.33 27.79 -1.30
C GLY A 148 13.71 28.63 -2.41
N VAL A 149 12.45 28.35 -2.72
CA VAL A 149 11.65 29.16 -3.65
C VAL A 149 10.67 29.98 -2.82
N ALA A 150 10.72 31.30 -2.96
CA ALA A 150 9.69 32.20 -2.45
C ALA A 150 8.75 32.58 -3.60
N VAL A 151 7.45 32.62 -3.32
CA VAL A 151 6.39 33.00 -4.27
C VAL A 151 5.82 34.33 -3.84
#